data_AF-B0P6U6-F1
#
_entry.id   AF-B0P6U6-F1
#
_cell.length_a   1.000
_cell.length_b   1.000
_cell.length_c   1.000
_cell.angle_alpha   90.00
_cell.angle_beta   90.00
_cell.angle_gamma   90.00
#
_symmetry.space_group_name_H-M   'P 1'
#
loop_
_entity.id
_entity.type
_entity.pdbx_description
1 polymer ?
#
loop_
_entity_poly.entity_id
_entity_poly.type
_entity_poly.pdbx_seq_one_letter_code
_entity_poly.pdbx_strand_id
1 'polypeptide(L)'
;MDARMNKTYGMTLRMVDRIEQTDDFTFETPVVFIGSLRYSAQNKAMDYITGMIGTEANDILGNDWHYKLFIDHYLNLKFPTPDPQVIESIKNSEQFQDMPLWPAKDSVQMIDGTIVVKVNDNW
;
A
#
# COMPACT_ATOMS: atom_id res chain seq x y z
N MET A 1 -12.38 4.17 -19.67
CA MET A 1 -11.89 4.02 -18.28
C MET A 1 -11.78 5.42 -17.70
N ASP A 2 -12.45 5.70 -16.58
CA ASP A 2 -12.45 7.02 -15.91
C ASP A 2 -11.01 7.42 -15.55
N ALA A 3 -10.64 8.71 -15.71
CA ALA A 3 -9.30 9.21 -15.38
C ALA A 3 -8.89 8.91 -13.93
N ARG A 4 -9.86 8.80 -13.01
CA ARG A 4 -9.64 8.35 -11.61
C ARG A 4 -9.12 6.92 -11.55
N MET A 5 -9.79 6.02 -12.28
CA MET A 5 -9.44 4.60 -12.33
C MET A 5 -8.02 4.40 -12.87
N ASN A 6 -7.63 5.17 -13.90
CA ASN A 6 -6.30 5.09 -14.49
C ASN A 6 -5.19 5.51 -13.50
N LYS A 7 -5.42 6.52 -12.66
CA LYS A 7 -4.45 6.97 -11.66
C LYS A 7 -4.32 5.97 -10.51
N THR A 8 -5.43 5.47 -9.97
CA THR A 8 -5.41 4.42 -8.94
C THR A 8 -4.72 3.16 -9.45
N TYR A 9 -5.08 2.74 -10.67
CA TYR A 9 -4.43 1.61 -11.35
C TYR A 9 -2.91 1.81 -11.49
N GLY A 10 -2.47 2.96 -12.00
CA GLY A 10 -1.04 3.27 -12.15
C GLY A 10 -0.29 3.39 -10.81
N MET A 11 -0.95 3.79 -9.73
CA MET A 11 -0.36 3.77 -8.38
C MET A 11 -0.20 2.34 -7.89
N THR A 12 -1.26 1.54 -7.92
CA THR A 12 -1.26 0.16 -7.45
C THR A 12 -0.30 -0.71 -8.25
N LEU A 13 -0.21 -0.49 -9.58
CA LEU A 13 0.76 -1.18 -10.43
C LEU A 13 2.20 -0.91 -9.98
N ARG A 14 2.55 0.33 -9.62
CA ARG A 14 3.88 0.67 -9.08
C ARG A 14 4.12 0.07 -7.69
N MET A 15 3.07 -0.08 -6.87
CA MET A 15 3.20 -0.75 -5.57
C MET A 15 3.50 -2.25 -5.78
N VAL A 16 2.75 -2.90 -6.66
CA VAL A 16 2.97 -4.31 -7.03
C VAL A 16 4.36 -4.51 -7.62
N ASP A 17 4.79 -3.66 -8.55
CA ASP A 17 6.14 -3.69 -9.13
C ASP A 17 7.24 -3.66 -8.04
N ARG A 18 7.09 -2.85 -7.00
CA ARG A 18 8.05 -2.82 -5.87
C ARG A 18 7.92 -4.00 -4.91
N ILE A 19 6.71 -4.54 -4.72
CA ILE A 19 6.51 -5.78 -3.97
C ILE A 19 7.29 -6.92 -4.66
N GLU A 20 7.13 -7.06 -5.97
CA GLU A 20 7.78 -8.10 -6.77
C GLU A 20 9.31 -7.94 -6.85
N GLN A 21 9.82 -6.71 -6.70
CA GLN A 21 11.25 -6.40 -6.66
C GLN A 21 11.87 -6.50 -5.25
N THR A 22 11.08 -6.79 -4.21
CA THR A 22 11.61 -6.97 -2.86
C THR A 22 12.42 -8.26 -2.78
N ASP A 23 13.58 -8.22 -2.12
CA ASP A 23 14.42 -9.40 -1.95
C ASP A 23 13.64 -10.56 -1.30
N ASP A 24 13.90 -11.78 -1.77
CA ASP A 24 13.24 -13.01 -1.35
C ASP A 24 11.71 -13.06 -1.56
N PHE A 25 11.18 -12.18 -2.41
CA PHE A 25 9.76 -12.24 -2.81
C PHE A 25 9.40 -13.56 -3.51
N THR A 26 8.28 -14.12 -3.06
CA THR A 26 7.53 -15.16 -3.75
C THR A 26 6.03 -14.84 -3.65
N PHE A 27 5.19 -15.47 -4.46
CA PHE A 27 3.74 -15.30 -4.32
C PHE A 27 3.17 -15.87 -3.01
N GLU A 28 3.94 -16.66 -2.26
CA GLU A 28 3.58 -17.14 -0.92
C GLU A 28 4.00 -16.15 0.18
N THR A 29 4.78 -15.12 -0.16
CA THR A 29 5.23 -14.10 0.80
C THR A 29 4.04 -13.23 1.22
N PRO A 30 3.70 -13.14 2.51
CA PRO A 30 2.63 -12.28 2.98
C PRO A 30 2.91 -10.81 2.67
N VAL A 31 1.87 -10.07 2.29
CA VAL A 31 1.94 -8.63 2.03
C VAL A 31 0.96 -7.92 2.95
N VAL A 32 1.33 -6.77 3.50
CA VAL A 32 0.42 -5.90 4.26
C VAL A 32 0.58 -4.44 3.88
N PHE A 33 -0.55 -3.77 3.61
CA PHE A 33 -0.59 -2.31 3.43
C PHE A 33 -0.96 -1.66 4.77
N ILE A 34 -0.05 -0.85 5.31
CA ILE A 34 -0.25 -0.16 6.59
C ILE A 34 -0.40 1.34 6.34
N GLY A 35 -1.47 1.90 6.88
CA GLY A 35 -1.86 3.29 6.71
C GLY A 35 -3.04 3.48 5.77
N SER A 36 -3.66 4.65 5.84
CA SER A 36 -4.82 5.00 5.00
C SER A 36 -4.58 6.23 4.13
N LEU A 37 -4.96 6.16 2.86
CA LEU A 37 -5.04 7.35 2.00
C LEU A 37 -6.32 8.17 2.24
N ARG A 38 -7.26 7.67 3.07
CA ARG A 38 -8.53 8.36 3.37
C ARG A 38 -8.34 9.65 4.18
N TYR A 39 -7.24 9.77 4.92
CA TYR A 39 -7.09 10.78 5.98
C TYR A 39 -5.74 11.51 6.01
N SER A 40 -5.29 12.07 4.89
CA SER A 40 -4.15 13.00 5.00
C SER A 40 -4.14 14.09 3.95
N ALA A 41 -4.45 15.30 4.41
CA ALA A 41 -4.07 16.56 3.75
C ALA A 41 -2.53 16.75 3.64
N GLN A 42 -1.73 15.82 4.19
CA GLN A 42 -0.27 15.92 4.32
C GLN A 42 0.53 14.86 3.54
N ASN A 43 -0.14 13.94 2.83
CA ASN A 43 0.58 12.89 2.13
C ASN A 43 0.94 13.34 0.70
N LYS A 44 2.24 13.39 0.37
CA LYS A 44 2.71 13.66 -1.01
C LYS A 44 2.16 12.65 -2.02
N ALA A 45 1.71 11.46 -1.59
CA ALA A 45 0.95 10.55 -2.45
C ALA A 45 -0.33 11.21 -2.98
N MET A 46 -0.97 12.11 -2.23
CA MET A 46 -2.10 12.92 -2.69
C MET A 46 -1.70 13.81 -3.86
N ASP A 47 -0.46 14.34 -3.89
CA ASP A 47 0.02 15.16 -5.01
C ASP A 47 0.15 14.36 -6.32
N TYR A 48 0.35 13.03 -6.24
CA TYR A 48 0.30 12.15 -7.42
C TYR A 48 -1.12 11.89 -7.92
N ILE A 49 -2.14 12.22 -7.13
CA ILE A 49 -3.56 12.03 -7.46
C ILE A 49 -4.38 13.33 -7.47
N THR A 50 -3.80 14.49 -7.15
CA THR A 50 -4.48 15.81 -7.21
C THR A 50 -4.91 16.15 -8.66
N GLY A 51 -5.98 16.94 -8.79
CA GLY A 51 -6.63 17.25 -10.07
C GLY A 51 -7.71 16.24 -10.52
N MET A 52 -8.16 15.36 -9.63
CA MET A 52 -9.39 14.57 -9.82
C MET A 52 -10.60 15.51 -9.76
N ILE A 53 -11.43 15.55 -10.80
CA ILE A 53 -12.78 16.10 -10.65
C ILE A 53 -13.57 15.08 -9.81
N GLY A 54 -14.08 15.48 -8.64
CA GLY A 54 -14.82 14.59 -7.72
C GLY A 54 -14.03 14.07 -6.51
N THR A 55 -13.12 14.86 -5.95
CA THR A 55 -12.39 14.60 -4.69
C THR A 55 -13.27 14.59 -3.42
N GLU A 56 -14.60 14.52 -3.53
CA GLU A 56 -15.49 14.39 -2.37
C GLU A 56 -15.77 12.94 -1.96
N ALA A 57 -15.22 11.93 -2.66
CA ALA A 57 -15.32 10.52 -2.26
C ALA A 57 -13.94 9.85 -2.18
N ASN A 58 -13.28 10.05 -1.04
CA ASN A 58 -11.95 9.53 -0.67
C ASN A 58 -11.85 7.98 -0.51
N ASP A 59 -12.78 7.18 -1.02
CA ASP A 59 -13.17 5.94 -0.33
C ASP A 59 -12.68 4.59 -0.89
N ILE A 60 -11.82 4.53 -1.91
CA ILE A 60 -11.52 3.21 -2.51
C ILE A 60 -10.47 2.42 -1.72
N LEU A 61 -9.35 3.03 -1.32
CA LEU A 61 -8.20 2.32 -0.71
C LEU A 61 -7.97 2.75 0.73
N GLY A 62 -8.80 2.23 1.64
CA GLY A 62 -8.83 2.66 3.04
C GLY A 62 -7.91 1.89 4.00
N ASN A 63 -7.66 0.62 3.69
CA ASN A 63 -6.91 -0.31 4.53
C ASN A 63 -6.41 -1.46 3.63
N ASP A 64 -5.61 -2.36 4.21
CA ASP A 64 -5.05 -3.55 3.55
C ASP A 64 -6.02 -4.29 2.63
N TRP A 65 -7.22 -4.58 3.13
CA TRP A 65 -8.26 -5.29 2.38
C TRP A 65 -8.61 -4.62 1.06
N HIS A 66 -8.75 -3.29 1.06
CA HIS A 66 -9.10 -2.56 -0.14
C HIS A 66 -7.99 -2.59 -1.20
N TYR A 67 -6.73 -2.48 -0.78
CA TYR A 67 -5.59 -2.61 -1.71
C TYR A 67 -5.57 -3.99 -2.35
N LYS A 68 -5.68 -5.04 -1.55
CA LYS A 68 -5.68 -6.42 -2.04
C LYS A 68 -6.88 -6.71 -2.95
N LEU A 69 -8.06 -6.21 -2.62
CA LEU A 69 -9.25 -6.36 -3.46
C LEU A 69 -9.07 -5.67 -4.82
N PHE A 70 -8.47 -4.48 -4.84
CA PHE A 70 -8.17 -3.78 -6.09
C PHE A 70 -7.13 -4.54 -6.92
N ILE A 71 -6.06 -5.02 -6.28
CA ILE A 71 -5.00 -5.80 -6.94
C ILE A 71 -5.58 -7.08 -7.54
N ASP A 72 -6.38 -7.84 -6.79
CA ASP A 72 -7.04 -9.05 -7.27
C ASP A 72 -7.95 -8.74 -8.46
N HIS A 73 -8.80 -7.73 -8.34
CA HIS A 73 -9.79 -7.43 -9.38
C HIS A 73 -9.18 -6.90 -10.68
N TYR A 74 -8.16 -6.04 -10.60
CA TYR A 74 -7.62 -5.34 -11.77
C TYR A 74 -6.28 -5.89 -12.29
N LEU A 75 -5.52 -6.58 -11.44
CA LEU A 75 -4.23 -7.17 -11.79
C LEU A 75 -4.25 -8.70 -11.74
N ASN A 76 -5.31 -9.31 -11.21
CA ASN A 76 -5.46 -10.77 -11.08
C ASN A 76 -4.31 -11.39 -10.26
N LEU A 77 -3.87 -10.66 -9.23
CA LEU A 77 -2.83 -11.08 -8.29
C LEU A 77 -3.38 -11.19 -6.87
N LYS A 78 -2.86 -12.14 -6.10
CA LYS A 78 -3.24 -12.37 -4.71
C LYS A 78 -2.00 -12.50 -3.86
N PHE A 79 -2.04 -11.88 -2.69
CA PHE A 79 -0.98 -11.96 -1.70
C PHE A 79 -1.56 -12.47 -0.37
N PRO A 80 -0.89 -13.40 0.32
CA PRO A 80 -1.30 -13.82 1.65
C PRO A 80 -1.35 -12.63 2.62
N THR A 81 -2.26 -12.71 3.59
CA THR A 81 -2.32 -11.75 4.70
C THR A 81 -1.56 -12.35 5.88
N PRO A 82 -0.62 -11.62 6.50
CA PRO A 82 0.06 -12.10 7.70
C PRO A 82 -0.89 -12.21 8.89
N ASP A 83 -0.48 -12.95 9.92
CA ASP A 83 -1.23 -13.04 11.17
C ASP A 83 -1.36 -11.66 11.84
N PRO A 84 -2.51 -11.32 12.45
CA PRO A 84 -2.70 -10.05 13.16
C PRO A 84 -1.60 -9.73 14.19
N GLN A 85 -1.06 -10.72 14.89
CA GLN A 85 0.03 -10.53 15.87
C GLN A 85 1.34 -10.13 15.19
N VAL A 86 1.60 -10.63 13.98
CA VAL A 86 2.76 -10.22 13.16
C VAL A 86 2.57 -8.77 12.73
N ILE A 87 1.37 -8.37 12.29
CA ILE A 87 1.08 -6.98 11.93
C ILE A 87 1.32 -6.04 13.11
N GLU A 88 0.86 -6.40 14.31
CA GLU A 88 1.10 -5.61 15.53
C GLU A 88 2.59 -5.52 15.88
N SER A 89 3.33 -6.62 15.76
CA SER A 89 4.77 -6.66 15.99
C SER A 89 5.53 -5.75 15.01
N ILE A 90 5.18 -5.83 13.72
CA ILE A 90 5.72 -4.96 12.66
C ILE A 90 5.46 -3.49 13.00
N LYS A 91 4.22 -3.12 13.36
CA LYS A 91 3.87 -1.74 13.70
C LYS A 91 4.68 -1.18 14.86
N ASN A 92 5.05 -2.02 15.82
CA ASN A 92 5.84 -1.64 16.99
C ASN A 92 7.37 -1.70 16.75
N SER A 93 7.82 -2.18 15.59
CA SER A 93 9.24 -2.27 15.26
C SER A 93 9.85 -0.92 14.89
N GLU A 94 11.11 -0.69 15.27
CA GLU A 94 11.88 0.50 14.87
C GLU A 94 12.00 0.60 13.34
N GLN A 95 12.21 -0.55 12.66
CA GLN A 95 12.28 -0.63 11.20
C GLN A 95 11.02 -0.06 10.52
N PHE A 96 9.83 -0.36 11.04
CA PHE A 96 8.59 0.19 10.51
C PHE A 96 8.40 1.68 10.84
N GLN A 97 8.81 2.11 12.04
CA GLN A 97 8.70 3.51 12.44
C GLN A 97 9.59 4.41 11.55
N ASP A 98 10.81 3.95 11.23
CA ASP A 98 11.76 4.65 10.36
C ASP A 98 11.45 4.52 8.86
N MET A 99 10.57 3.59 8.48
CA MET A 99 10.17 3.41 7.09
C MET A 99 9.54 4.70 6.53
N PRO A 100 10.02 5.22 5.38
CA PRO A 100 9.42 6.38 4.76
C PRO A 100 8.05 6.04 4.16
N LEU A 101 7.20 7.04 4.01
CA LEU A 101 5.89 6.87 3.38
C LEU A 101 6.01 6.68 1.87
N TRP A 102 5.10 5.89 1.30
CA TRP A 102 4.89 5.83 -0.14
C TRP A 102 4.71 7.25 -0.71
N PRO A 103 5.36 7.61 -1.84
CA PRO A 103 6.02 6.74 -2.82
C PRO A 103 7.55 6.64 -2.72
N ALA A 104 8.15 6.91 -1.55
CA ALA A 104 9.59 6.70 -1.36
C ALA A 104 10.01 5.27 -1.73
N LYS A 105 11.25 5.07 -2.20
CA LYS A 105 11.73 3.73 -2.61
C LYS A 105 11.56 2.72 -1.48
N ASP A 106 12.02 3.10 -0.30
CA ASP A 106 12.05 2.22 0.87
C ASP A 106 10.71 2.23 1.64
N SER A 107 9.61 2.68 1.03
CA SER A 107 8.26 2.55 1.59
C SER A 107 7.67 1.16 1.36
N VAL A 108 8.41 0.27 0.71
CA VAL A 108 8.09 -1.16 0.52
C VAL A 108 9.31 -1.92 1.01
N GLN A 109 9.15 -2.73 2.07
CA GLN A 109 10.26 -3.47 2.69
C GLN A 109 9.81 -4.82 3.24
N MET A 110 10.73 -5.79 3.30
CA MET A 110 10.56 -7.03 4.05
C MET A 110 10.82 -6.76 5.54
N ILE A 111 9.84 -7.11 6.39
CA ILE A 111 9.94 -7.07 7.86
C ILE A 111 9.34 -8.38 8.39
N ASP A 112 10.11 -9.15 9.15
CA ASP A 112 9.68 -10.43 9.74
C ASP A 112 9.00 -11.40 8.76
N GLY A 113 9.56 -11.52 7.54
CA GLY A 113 9.03 -12.41 6.50
C GLY A 113 7.75 -11.91 5.82
N THR A 114 7.34 -10.65 6.09
CA THR A 114 6.20 -9.98 5.49
C THR A 114 6.67 -8.77 4.70
N ILE A 115 6.18 -8.60 3.47
CA ILE A 115 6.38 -7.35 2.74
C ILE A 115 5.38 -6.31 3.22
N VAL A 116 5.90 -5.21 3.75
CA VAL A 116 5.13 -4.09 4.27
C VAL A 116 5.14 -2.96 3.25
N VAL A 117 3.96 -2.44 2.93
CA VAL A 117 3.80 -1.21 2.16
C VAL A 117 3.29 -0.12 3.10
N LYS A 118 4.17 0.83 3.47
CA LYS A 118 3.81 1.93 4.37
C LYS A 118 3.25 3.09 3.57
N VAL A 119 1.95 3.33 3.71
CA VAL A 119 1.22 4.31 2.91
C VAL A 119 0.95 5.59 3.68
N ASN A 120 0.77 5.50 5.00
CA ASN A 120 0.55 6.63 5.90
C ASN A 120 0.89 6.25 7.35
N ASP A 121 1.07 7.25 8.21
CA ASP A 121 1.29 7.05 9.65
C ASP A 121 -0.01 6.88 10.44
N ASN A 122 -1.17 7.15 9.80
CA ASN A 122 -2.49 6.94 10.38
C ASN A 122 -2.96 5.49 10.15
N TRP A 123 -3.03 4.68 11.21
CA TRP A 123 -3.37 3.24 11.15
C TRP A 123 -4.22 2.76 12.32
#